data_AF-A0A0K9FBY1-F1
#
_entry.id   AF-A0A0K9FBY1-F1
#
_cell.length_a   1.000
_cell.length_b   1.000
_cell.length_c   1.000
_cell.angle_alpha   90.00
_cell.angle_beta   90.00
_cell.angle_gamma   90.00
#
_symmetry.space_group_name_H-M   'P 1'
#
loop_
_entity.id
_entity.type
_entity.pdbx_description
1 polymer ?
#
loop_
_entity_poly.entity_id
_entity_poly.type
_entity_poly.pdbx_seq_one_letter_code
_entity_poly.pdbx_strand_id
1 'polypeptide(L)'
;MFGIFKESDKIIDTYEHVSFILKSLLTYELKDLPIRYEFWYRVAIRQEELRTLFTEHRAKISMTTAVGRFHQTQYEGTKQKLAKLERLADMYKSFCIEEEREALNHRLYFQKEAITELYEHVQNKELYVYCGAVQQKFWDAVREDILNAIAHLD
;
A
#
# COMPACT_ATOMS: atom_id res chain seq x y z
N MET A 1 45.28 -16.12 -6.51
CA MET A 1 44.85 -15.10 -5.53
C MET A 1 43.74 -14.30 -6.20
N PHE A 2 42.50 -14.78 -6.09
CA PHE A 2 41.34 -14.11 -6.68
C PHE A 2 40.78 -13.13 -5.64
N GLY A 3 40.86 -11.83 -5.93
CA GLY A 3 40.24 -10.80 -5.13
C GLY A 3 38.72 -10.97 -5.21
N ILE A 4 38.12 -11.35 -4.10
CA ILE A 4 36.67 -11.24 -3.91
C ILE A 4 36.40 -9.74 -3.83
N PHE A 5 35.89 -9.16 -4.91
CA PHE A 5 35.24 -7.86 -4.85
C PHE A 5 34.06 -8.02 -3.89
N LYS A 6 34.18 -7.47 -2.69
CA LYS A 6 33.02 -7.17 -1.85
C LYS A 6 32.19 -6.18 -2.65
N GLU A 7 31.10 -6.62 -3.25
CA GLU A 7 30.05 -5.70 -3.68
C GLU A 7 29.75 -4.83 -2.47
N SER A 8 30.02 -3.53 -2.57
CA SER A 8 29.62 -2.58 -1.54
C SER A 8 28.12 -2.69 -1.40
N ASP A 9 27.62 -3.04 -0.21
CA ASP A 9 26.19 -3.03 0.09
C ASP A 9 25.60 -1.73 -0.44
N LYS A 10 24.73 -1.82 -1.46
CA LYS A 10 24.06 -0.66 -2.03
C LYS A 10 23.25 -0.04 -0.90
N ILE A 11 23.65 1.13 -0.42
CA ILE A 11 22.86 1.89 0.55
C ILE A 11 21.57 2.30 -0.16
N ILE A 12 20.49 1.61 0.17
CA ILE A 12 19.14 1.93 -0.30
C ILE A 12 18.71 3.20 0.44
N ASP A 13 18.27 4.21 -0.29
CA ASP A 13 17.81 5.48 0.30
C ASP A 13 16.32 5.42 0.67
N THR A 14 15.87 6.44 1.39
CA THR A 14 14.49 6.51 1.89
C THR A 14 13.47 6.45 0.74
N TYR A 15 13.80 7.04 -0.41
CA TYR A 15 13.01 6.95 -1.64
C TYR A 15 12.81 5.49 -2.09
N GLU A 16 13.90 4.72 -2.22
CA GLU A 16 13.81 3.32 -2.61
C GLU A 16 13.07 2.48 -1.56
N HIS A 17 13.24 2.75 -0.25
CA HIS A 17 12.47 2.09 0.81
C HIS A 17 10.96 2.33 0.66
N VAL A 18 10.53 3.59 0.53
CA VAL A 18 9.10 3.92 0.38
C VAL A 18 8.54 3.33 -0.92
N SER A 19 9.26 3.45 -2.03
CA SER A 19 8.85 2.87 -3.32
C SER A 19 8.63 1.36 -3.20
N PHE A 20 9.54 0.65 -2.51
CA PHE A 20 9.40 -0.78 -2.24
C PHE A 20 8.19 -1.12 -1.36
N ILE A 21 7.98 -0.38 -0.27
CA ILE A 21 6.84 -0.59 0.64
C ILE A 21 5.52 -0.37 -0.11
N LEU A 22 5.39 0.75 -0.84
CA LEU A 22 4.20 1.09 -1.62
C LEU A 22 3.90 0.03 -2.69
N LYS A 23 4.92 -0.38 -3.45
CA LYS A 23 4.79 -1.44 -4.46
C LYS A 23 4.34 -2.77 -3.83
N SER A 24 4.93 -3.13 -2.69
CA SER A 24 4.62 -4.37 -1.98
C SER A 24 3.19 -4.37 -1.45
N LEU A 25 2.75 -3.27 -0.85
CA LEU A 25 1.40 -3.08 -0.34
C LEU A 25 0.38 -3.10 -1.49
N LEU A 26 0.61 -2.34 -2.57
CA LEU A 26 -0.26 -2.37 -3.75
C LEU A 26 -0.31 -3.78 -4.36
N THR A 27 0.81 -4.48 -4.44
CA THR A 27 0.82 -5.87 -4.94
C THR A 27 -0.05 -6.78 -4.07
N TYR A 28 -0.04 -6.60 -2.75
CA TYR A 28 -0.93 -7.31 -1.83
C TYR A 28 -2.41 -6.93 -2.04
N GLU A 29 -2.73 -5.66 -2.22
CA GLU A 29 -4.11 -5.21 -2.53
C GLU A 29 -4.66 -5.82 -3.82
N LEU A 30 -3.76 -6.15 -4.75
CA LEU A 30 -4.11 -6.70 -6.06
C LEU A 30 -4.00 -8.23 -6.12
N LYS A 31 -3.70 -8.91 -5.01
CA LYS A 31 -3.32 -10.34 -4.99
C LYS A 31 -4.33 -11.29 -5.65
N ASP A 32 -5.61 -10.92 -5.65
CA ASP A 32 -6.70 -11.73 -6.22
C ASP A 32 -6.90 -11.48 -7.74
N LEU A 33 -6.22 -10.48 -8.30
CA LEU A 33 -6.29 -10.16 -9.73
C LEU A 33 -5.22 -10.92 -10.52
N PRO A 34 -5.52 -11.37 -11.77
CA PRO A 34 -4.57 -12.10 -12.59
C PRO A 34 -3.24 -11.36 -12.80
N ILE A 35 -2.12 -12.02 -12.52
CA ILE A 35 -0.76 -11.45 -12.62
C ILE A 35 -0.39 -11.08 -14.07
N ARG A 36 -1.00 -11.72 -15.08
CA ARG A 36 -0.80 -11.41 -16.50
C ARG A 36 -1.26 -10.00 -16.91
N TYR A 37 -2.09 -9.37 -16.09
CA TYR A 37 -2.53 -8.00 -16.33
C TYR A 37 -1.47 -7.02 -15.85
N GLU A 38 -1.24 -5.98 -16.66
CA GLU A 38 -0.33 -4.89 -16.30
C GLU A 38 -0.68 -4.29 -14.94
N PHE A 39 0.35 -3.88 -14.19
CA PHE A 39 0.20 -3.45 -12.80
C PHE A 39 -0.82 -2.31 -12.65
N TRP A 40 -0.69 -1.25 -13.44
CA TRP A 40 -1.60 -0.10 -13.39
C TRP A 40 -3.01 -0.45 -13.87
N TYR A 41 -3.14 -1.42 -14.77
CA TYR A 41 -4.44 -1.92 -15.19
C TYR A 41 -5.14 -2.68 -14.05
N ARG A 42 -4.40 -3.49 -13.27
CA ARG A 42 -4.92 -4.13 -12.06
C ARG A 42 -5.33 -3.12 -11.00
N VAL A 43 -4.55 -2.06 -10.79
CA VAL A 43 -4.92 -0.94 -9.89
C VAL A 43 -6.26 -0.34 -10.32
N ALA A 44 -6.42 -0.02 -11.61
CA ALA A 44 -7.66 0.54 -12.14
C ALA A 44 -8.86 -0.40 -11.94
N ILE A 45 -8.70 -1.70 -12.21
CA ILE A 45 -9.73 -2.71 -11.94
C ILE A 45 -10.15 -2.69 -10.47
N ARG A 46 -9.18 -2.77 -9.54
CA ARG A 46 -9.48 -2.82 -8.10
C ARG A 46 -10.17 -1.54 -7.61
N GLN A 47 -9.77 -0.38 -8.11
CA GLN A 47 -10.46 0.87 -7.80
C GLN A 47 -11.92 0.86 -8.30
N GLU A 48 -12.16 0.35 -9.52
CA GLU A 48 -13.50 0.28 -10.08
C GLU A 48 -14.41 -0.75 -9.37
N GLU A 49 -13.85 -1.89 -8.97
CA GLU A 49 -14.53 -2.88 -8.13
C GLU A 49 -15.02 -2.23 -6.82
N LEU A 50 -14.15 -1.45 -6.15
CA LEU A 50 -14.52 -0.75 -4.91
C LEU A 50 -15.56 0.36 -5.16
N ARG A 51 -15.46 1.10 -6.28
CA ARG A 51 -16.45 2.12 -6.66
C ARG A 51 -17.85 1.54 -6.86
N THR A 52 -17.91 0.43 -7.59
CA THR A 52 -19.15 -0.30 -7.82
C THR A 52 -19.70 -0.82 -6.49
N LEU A 53 -18.85 -1.47 -5.69
CA LEU A 53 -19.27 -2.11 -4.44
C LEU A 53 -19.83 -1.12 -3.40
N PHE A 54 -19.19 0.04 -3.20
CA PHE A 54 -19.74 1.02 -2.26
C PHE A 54 -21.07 1.59 -2.78
N THR A 55 -21.22 1.78 -4.09
CA THR A 55 -22.47 2.28 -4.69
C THR A 55 -23.61 1.28 -4.47
N GLU A 56 -23.34 -0.01 -4.65
CA GLU A 56 -24.30 -1.08 -4.35
C GLU A 56 -24.68 -1.16 -2.87
N HIS A 57 -23.72 -1.01 -1.96
CA HIS A 57 -24.00 -0.99 -0.53
C HIS A 57 -24.85 0.21 -0.14
N ARG A 58 -24.53 1.40 -0.67
CA ARG A 58 -25.30 2.63 -0.44
C ARG A 58 -26.77 2.45 -0.80
N ALA A 59 -27.06 1.83 -1.94
CA ALA A 59 -28.43 1.58 -2.41
C ALA A 59 -29.23 0.63 -1.50
N LYS A 60 -28.56 -0.19 -0.69
CA LYS A 60 -29.16 -1.22 0.19
C LYS A 60 -29.19 -0.82 1.67
N ILE A 61 -28.77 0.40 2.02
CA ILE A 61 -28.77 0.88 3.41
C ILE A 61 -30.20 0.97 3.94
N SER A 62 -30.41 0.43 5.14
CA SER A 62 -31.66 0.59 5.89
C SER A 62 -31.41 0.47 7.38
N MET A 63 -31.90 1.42 8.17
CA MET A 63 -31.73 1.39 9.63
C MET A 63 -32.68 0.43 10.34
N THR A 64 -33.70 -0.04 9.61
CA THR A 64 -34.79 -0.88 10.14
C THR A 64 -34.39 -2.35 10.33
N THR A 65 -33.41 -2.84 9.58
CA THR A 65 -32.96 -4.24 9.64
C THR A 65 -31.47 -4.33 9.95
N ALA A 66 -31.06 -5.47 10.51
CA ALA A 66 -29.64 -5.74 10.73
C ALA A 66 -28.86 -5.80 9.40
N VAL A 67 -29.46 -6.35 8.34
CA VAL A 67 -28.86 -6.42 7.00
C VAL A 67 -28.68 -5.02 6.41
N GLY A 68 -29.63 -4.10 6.60
CA GLY A 68 -29.48 -2.73 6.13
C GLY A 68 -28.37 -1.96 6.87
N ARG A 69 -28.18 -2.19 8.17
CA ARG A 69 -27.04 -1.64 8.94
C ARG A 69 -25.70 -2.28 8.57
N PHE A 70 -25.71 -3.56 8.21
CA PHE A 70 -24.55 -4.22 7.60
C PHE A 70 -24.11 -3.47 6.34
N HIS A 71 -25.04 -3.15 5.43
CA HIS A 71 -24.72 -2.39 4.23
C HIS A 71 -24.18 -0.99 4.52
N GLN A 72 -24.66 -0.31 5.56
CA GLN A 72 -24.08 0.96 6.01
C GLN A 72 -22.62 0.79 6.44
N THR A 73 -22.34 -0.23 7.25
CA THR A 73 -20.98 -0.53 7.71
C THR A 73 -20.04 -0.84 6.54
N GLN A 74 -20.50 -1.67 5.59
CA GLN A 74 -19.72 -2.02 4.40
C GLN A 74 -19.54 -0.84 3.46
N TYR A 75 -20.55 0.04 3.31
CA TYR A 75 -20.42 1.27 2.53
C TYR A 75 -19.29 2.16 3.06
N GLU A 76 -19.29 2.47 4.36
CA GLU A 76 -18.24 3.32 4.96
C GLU A 76 -16.87 2.65 4.87
N GLY A 77 -16.79 1.36 5.18
CA GLY A 77 -15.53 0.60 5.07
C GLY A 77 -14.99 0.55 3.64
N THR A 78 -15.84 0.32 2.64
CA THR A 78 -15.43 0.26 1.23
C THR A 78 -15.02 1.62 0.70
N LYS A 79 -15.75 2.69 1.06
CA LYS A 79 -15.40 4.07 0.73
C LYS A 79 -14.02 4.45 1.28
N GLN A 80 -13.74 4.12 2.53
CA GLN A 80 -12.42 4.36 3.14
C GLN A 80 -11.31 3.54 2.46
N LYS A 81 -11.58 2.26 2.14
CA LYS A 81 -10.62 1.42 1.40
C LYS A 81 -10.28 2.00 0.04
N LEU A 82 -11.28 2.48 -0.71
CA LEU A 82 -11.06 3.13 -2.00
C LEU A 82 -10.16 4.36 -1.86
N ALA A 83 -10.51 5.28 -0.95
CA ALA A 83 -9.73 6.50 -0.74
C ALA A 83 -8.26 6.21 -0.37
N LYS A 84 -8.03 5.19 0.48
CA LYS A 84 -6.67 4.75 0.82
C LYS A 84 -5.94 4.15 -0.39
N LEU A 85 -6.60 3.31 -1.19
CA LEU A 85 -6.02 2.71 -2.39
C LEU A 85 -5.66 3.77 -3.44
N GLU A 86 -6.52 4.76 -3.66
CA GLU A 86 -6.26 5.89 -4.55
C GLU A 86 -5.03 6.68 -4.09
N ARG A 87 -4.98 7.05 -2.80
CA ARG A 87 -3.82 7.74 -2.22
C ARG A 87 -2.52 6.95 -2.35
N LEU A 88 -2.54 5.64 -2.07
CA LEU A 88 -1.36 4.79 -2.22
C LEU A 88 -0.89 4.69 -3.68
N ALA A 89 -1.84 4.55 -4.61
CA ALA A 89 -1.54 4.48 -6.04
C ALA A 89 -0.94 5.79 -6.55
N ASP A 90 -1.51 6.93 -6.15
CA ASP A 90 -1.02 8.24 -6.57
C ASP A 90 0.36 8.54 -5.98
N MET A 91 0.59 8.25 -4.69
CA MET A 91 1.91 8.36 -4.11
C MET A 91 2.91 7.46 -4.82
N TYR A 92 2.56 6.20 -5.10
CA TYR A 92 3.48 5.30 -5.79
C TYR A 92 3.83 5.77 -7.21
N LYS A 93 2.94 6.48 -7.91
CA LYS A 93 3.28 7.11 -9.21
C LYS A 93 4.38 8.15 -9.06
N SER A 94 4.33 9.01 -8.05
CA SER A 94 5.41 9.97 -7.75
C SER A 94 6.74 9.27 -7.48
N PHE A 95 6.73 8.16 -6.75
CA PHE A 95 7.90 7.31 -6.51
C PHE A 95 8.30 6.42 -7.70
N CYS A 96 7.68 6.60 -8.87
CA CYS A 96 8.14 6.06 -10.15
C CYS A 96 8.83 7.12 -11.02
N ILE A 97 8.87 8.39 -10.58
CA ILE A 97 9.51 9.51 -11.27
C ILE A 97 10.87 9.72 -10.60
N GLU A 98 11.95 9.33 -11.27
CA GLU A 98 13.31 9.38 -10.71
C GLU A 98 13.76 10.82 -10.47
N GLU A 99 13.27 11.76 -11.28
CA GLU A 99 13.54 13.19 -11.16
C GLU A 99 13.03 13.78 -9.83
N GLU A 100 12.03 13.16 -9.19
CA GLU A 100 11.49 13.60 -7.90
C GLU A 100 12.29 13.06 -6.70
N ARG A 101 13.23 12.13 -6.92
CA ARG A 101 13.92 11.38 -5.86
C ARG A 101 14.60 12.24 -4.81
N GLU A 102 15.37 13.25 -5.24
CA GLU A 102 16.09 14.14 -4.32
C GLU A 102 15.12 14.94 -3.44
N ALA A 103 14.08 15.53 -4.06
CA ALA A 103 13.07 16.29 -3.36
C ALA A 103 12.28 15.42 -2.37
N LEU A 104 11.92 14.20 -2.76
CA LEU A 104 11.21 13.25 -1.91
C LEU A 104 12.08 12.80 -0.73
N ASN A 105 13.36 12.45 -0.97
CA ASN A 105 14.30 12.11 0.10
C ASN A 105 14.44 13.26 1.12
N HIS A 106 14.55 14.50 0.65
CA HIS A 106 14.63 15.66 1.53
C HIS A 106 13.36 15.80 2.38
N ARG A 107 12.17 15.67 1.78
CA ARG A 107 10.88 15.76 2.51
C ARG A 107 10.69 14.61 3.50
N LEU A 108 11.27 13.45 3.24
CA LEU A 108 11.16 12.25 4.08
C LEU A 108 12.26 12.14 5.14
N TYR A 109 13.19 13.10 5.19
CA TYR A 109 14.36 13.02 6.05
C TYR A 109 14.02 12.71 7.52
N PHE A 110 13.00 13.37 8.07
CA PHE A 110 12.57 13.17 9.46
C PHE A 110 11.81 11.87 9.72
N GLN A 111 11.36 11.18 8.66
CA GLN A 111 10.66 9.89 8.75
C GLN A 111 11.58 8.71 8.41
N LYS A 112 12.87 8.98 8.12
CA LYS A 112 13.82 7.97 7.61
C LYS A 112 13.91 6.73 8.51
N GLU A 113 14.01 6.92 9.82
CA GLU A 113 14.16 5.80 10.77
C GLU A 113 12.90 4.92 10.76
N ALA A 114 11.72 5.52 10.91
CA ALA A 114 10.44 4.81 10.86
C ALA A 114 10.22 4.08 9.53
N ILE A 115 10.58 4.72 8.41
CA ILE A 115 10.49 4.11 7.08
C ILE A 115 11.46 2.93 6.93
N THR A 116 12.66 3.04 7.50
CA THR A 116 13.66 1.97 7.45
C THR A 116 13.19 0.76 8.26
N GLU A 117 12.67 0.98 9.47
CA GLU A 117 12.07 -0.08 10.29
C GLU A 117 10.89 -0.75 9.57
N LEU A 118 9.99 0.04 8.98
CA LEU A 118 8.87 -0.48 8.21
C LEU A 118 9.34 -1.28 6.98
N TYR A 119 10.37 -0.80 6.28
CA TYR A 119 10.98 -1.49 5.15
C TYR A 119 11.51 -2.86 5.56
N GLU A 120 12.25 -2.95 6.66
CA GLU A 120 12.78 -4.21 7.18
C GLU A 120 11.67 -5.21 7.51
N HIS A 121 10.57 -4.76 8.11
CA HIS A 121 9.40 -5.61 8.36
C HIS A 121 8.77 -6.14 7.07
N VAL A 122 8.62 -5.29 6.04
CA VAL A 122 8.03 -5.70 4.75
C VAL A 122 8.94 -6.62 3.96
N GLN A 123 10.26 -6.36 3.95
CA GLN A 123 11.26 -7.18 3.28
C GLN A 123 11.32 -8.59 3.89
N ASN A 124 11.28 -8.68 5.22
CA ASN A 124 11.39 -9.92 5.96
C ASN A 124 10.05 -10.67 6.12
N LYS A 125 8.95 -10.16 5.55
CA LYS A 125 7.62 -10.76 5.75
C LYS A 125 7.54 -12.24 5.35
N GLU A 126 8.33 -12.66 4.36
CA GLU A 126 8.33 -14.04 3.83
C GLU A 126 9.00 -15.03 4.80
N LEU A 127 9.74 -14.52 5.79
CA LEU A 127 10.28 -15.33 6.89
C LEU A 127 9.19 -15.76 7.87
N TYR A 128 7.98 -15.19 7.77
CA TYR A 128 6.84 -15.50 8.64
C TYR A 128 5.72 -16.20 7.86
N VAL A 129 5.22 -17.30 8.41
CA VAL A 129 4.04 -17.99 7.86
C VAL A 129 2.78 -17.46 8.56
N TYR A 130 2.10 -16.52 7.93
CA TYR A 130 0.84 -15.98 8.45
C TYR A 130 -0.37 -16.65 7.80
N CYS A 131 -1.38 -17.00 8.61
CA CYS A 131 -2.70 -17.28 8.08
C CYS A 131 -3.31 -15.99 7.49
N GLY A 132 -4.28 -16.12 6.57
CA GLY A 132 -4.83 -14.97 5.84
C GLY A 132 -5.31 -13.80 6.71
N ALA A 133 -5.93 -14.08 7.87
CA ALA A 133 -6.39 -13.04 8.80
C ALA A 133 -5.24 -12.26 9.45
N VAL A 134 -4.14 -12.92 9.81
CA VAL A 134 -2.94 -12.27 10.38
C VAL A 134 -2.22 -11.50 9.30
N GLN A 135 -2.12 -12.06 8.09
CA GLN A 135 -1.54 -11.38 6.94
C GLN A 135 -2.30 -10.08 6.63
N GLN A 136 -3.64 -10.09 6.68
CA GLN A 136 -4.43 -8.89 6.48
C GLN A 136 -4.12 -7.82 7.55
N LYS A 137 -4.06 -8.20 8.84
CA LYS A 137 -3.72 -7.28 9.92
C LYS A 137 -2.31 -6.69 9.77
N PHE A 138 -1.34 -7.49 9.33
CA PHE A 138 0.01 -7.01 9.01
C PHE A 138 -0.03 -5.92 7.95
N TRP A 139 -0.73 -6.15 6.83
CA TRP A 139 -0.82 -5.15 5.77
C TRP A 139 -1.66 -3.94 6.14
N ASP A 140 -2.67 -4.10 7.01
CA ASP A 140 -3.42 -2.97 7.54
C ASP A 140 -2.52 -2.07 8.41
N ALA A 141 -1.63 -2.65 9.23
CA ALA A 141 -0.63 -1.90 10.00
C ALA A 141 0.40 -1.22 9.10
N VAL A 142 0.97 -1.95 8.12
CA VAL A 142 1.91 -1.37 7.13
C VAL A 142 1.26 -0.20 6.39
N ARG A 143 -0.02 -0.33 6.02
CA ARG A 143 -0.78 0.74 5.36
C ARG A 143 -0.91 1.97 6.25
N GLU A 144 -1.22 1.78 7.53
CA GLU A 144 -1.36 2.89 8.48
C GLU A 144 -0.03 3.64 8.66
N ASP A 145 1.05 2.90 8.91
CA ASP A 145 2.38 3.49 9.13
C ASP A 145 2.88 4.23 7.89
N ILE A 146 2.76 3.64 6.70
CA ILE A 146 3.25 4.30 5.48
C ILE A 146 2.41 5.54 5.14
N LEU A 147 1.08 5.49 5.31
CA LEU A 147 0.22 6.64 5.05
C LEU A 147 0.51 7.80 6.00
N ASN A 148 0.83 7.49 7.26
CA ASN A 148 1.26 8.48 8.24
C ASN A 148 2.63 9.08 7.86
N ALA A 149 3.58 8.24 7.46
CA ALA A 149 4.93 8.68 7.08
C ALA A 149 4.96 9.58 5.83
N ILE A 150 4.00 9.40 4.91
CA ILE A 150 3.87 10.19 3.67
C ILE A 150 2.76 11.24 3.73
N ALA A 151 2.18 11.51 4.91
CA ALA A 151 1.01 12.37 5.04
C ALA A 151 1.25 13.80 4.54
N HIS A 152 2.45 14.34 4.74
CA HIS A 152 2.91 15.67 4.27
C HIS A 152 3.46 15.67 2.83
N LEU A 153 3.30 14.52 2.15
CA LEU A 153 3.37 14.22 0.72
C LEU A 153 2.64 15.19 -0.22
N ASP A 154 1.48 15.64 0.24
CA ASP A 154 0.46 16.31 -0.57
C ASP A 154 0.80 17.78 -0.87
#